data_AF-A0A9P6IBM3-F1
#
_entry.id   AF-A0A9P6IBM3-F1
#
_cell.length_a   1.000
_cell.length_b   1.000
_cell.length_c   1.000
_cell.angle_alpha   90.00
_cell.angle_beta   90.00
_cell.angle_gamma   90.00
#
_symmetry.space_group_name_H-M   'P 1'
#
loop_
_entity.id
_entity.type
_entity.pdbx_description
1 polymer ?
#
loop_
_entity_poly.entity_id
_entity_poly.type
_entity_poly.pdbx_seq_one_letter_code
_entity_poly.pdbx_strand_id
1 'polypeptide(L)'
;MEPLTCPATDEEMVDAPDLQPFTEDEAAALFLQMQSFQRQYKEEGYKAPDDASPKEIELAMIRGTLNFRARDISTTLFYNFVAYPMPSHCLPASDPTTLLLREYQHTLTTTNEAWQRLIEKKLRRRHLEDQRRRREIRERHEMTSPAE
;
A
#
# COMPACT_ATOMS: atom_id res chain seq x y z
N MET A 1 40.46 6.22 18.02
CA MET A 1 39.28 5.69 17.32
C MET A 1 38.70 6.84 16.54
N GLU A 2 38.91 6.85 15.22
CA GLU A 2 38.31 7.84 14.32
C GLU A 2 37.00 7.26 13.75
N PRO A 3 35.96 8.08 13.52
CA PRO A 3 34.72 7.62 12.92
C PRO A 3 34.96 7.30 11.44
N LEU A 4 34.54 6.10 11.02
CA LEU A 4 34.53 5.69 9.62
C LEU A 4 33.55 6.57 8.83
N THR A 5 34.07 7.51 8.06
CA THR A 5 33.35 8.22 7.00
C THR A 5 33.30 7.34 5.75
N CYS A 6 32.14 7.29 5.09
CA CYS A 6 31.95 6.55 3.84
C CYS A 6 32.98 6.99 2.77
N PRO A 7 33.73 6.07 2.14
CA PRO A 7 34.61 6.45 1.04
C PRO A 7 33.78 6.72 -0.21
N ALA A 8 33.96 7.90 -0.80
CA ALA A 8 33.59 8.16 -2.19
C ALA A 8 34.70 7.57 -3.08
N THR A 9 34.36 6.57 -3.88
CA THR A 9 35.23 6.08 -4.95
C THR A 9 34.52 6.27 -6.27
N ASP A 10 35.06 7.21 -7.05
CA ASP A 10 34.80 7.42 -8.47
C ASP A 10 35.41 6.25 -9.27
N GLU A 11 34.62 5.25 -9.68
CA GLU A 11 34.97 4.37 -10.80
C GLU A 11 33.74 4.04 -11.67
N GLU A 12 34.01 3.99 -12.97
CA GLU A 12 33.15 4.01 -14.16
C GLU A 12 31.69 3.49 -14.11
N MET A 13 30.86 4.33 -14.72
CA MET A 13 29.41 4.37 -14.77
C MET A 13 28.82 3.36 -15.78
N VAL A 14 28.39 2.20 -15.27
CA VAL A 14 27.17 1.56 -15.76
C VAL A 14 26.08 2.08 -14.84
N ASP A 15 25.06 2.77 -15.36
CA ASP A 15 23.94 3.34 -14.58
C ASP A 15 23.23 2.24 -13.76
N ALA A 16 23.80 1.90 -12.61
CA ALA A 16 23.09 1.27 -11.54
C ALA A 16 22.08 2.32 -11.05
N PRO A 17 20.80 1.96 -10.84
CA PRO A 17 19.88 2.89 -10.20
C PRO A 17 20.55 3.40 -8.93
N ASP A 18 20.48 4.71 -8.71
CA ASP A 18 21.11 5.39 -7.58
C ASP A 18 20.52 4.81 -6.28
N LEU A 19 21.09 3.68 -5.85
CA LEU A 19 20.58 2.86 -4.78
C LEU A 19 20.95 3.60 -3.50
N GLN A 20 19.93 4.16 -2.85
CA GLN A 20 20.10 4.88 -1.61
C GLN A 20 20.04 3.93 -0.41
N PRO A 21 20.90 4.15 0.62
CA PRO A 21 20.78 3.45 1.89
C PRO A 21 19.36 3.54 2.46
N PHE A 22 18.95 2.54 3.23
CA PHE A 22 17.67 2.56 3.94
C PHE A 22 17.87 3.10 5.35
N THR A 23 17.20 4.19 5.67
CA THR A 23 17.43 4.98 6.88
C THR A 23 16.44 4.64 8.00
N GLU A 24 16.75 5.08 9.23
CA GLU A 24 15.86 4.96 10.38
C GLU A 24 14.53 5.71 10.18
N ASP A 25 14.56 6.90 9.57
CA ASP A 25 13.35 7.66 9.26
C ASP A 25 12.44 6.91 8.27
N GLU A 26 13.04 6.26 7.27
CA GLU A 26 12.30 5.41 6.33
C GLU A 26 11.76 4.14 6.99
N ALA A 27 12.50 3.55 7.92
CA ALA A 27 12.04 2.43 8.73
C ALA A 27 10.81 2.83 9.57
N ALA A 28 10.86 3.99 10.23
CA ALA A 28 9.76 4.53 11.00
C ALA A 28 8.55 4.84 10.12
N ALA A 29 8.76 5.48 8.96
CA ALA A 29 7.71 5.78 7.99
C ALA A 29 7.04 4.50 7.45
N LEU A 30 7.83 3.49 7.09
CA LEU A 30 7.32 2.20 6.62
C LEU A 30 6.51 1.50 7.71
N PHE A 31 7.00 1.50 8.95
CA PHE A 31 6.28 0.93 10.09
C PHE A 31 4.89 1.59 10.29
N LEU A 32 4.83 2.92 10.24
CA LEU A 32 3.56 3.66 10.33
C LEU A 32 2.63 3.35 9.15
N GLN A 33 3.18 3.26 7.93
CA GLN A 33 2.42 2.89 6.74
C GLN A 33 1.81 1.48 6.87
N MET A 34 2.58 0.53 7.40
CA MET A 34 2.12 -0.83 7.66
C MET A 34 1.00 -0.87 8.70
N GLN A 35 1.11 -0.10 9.78
CA GLN A 35 0.03 -0.02 10.78
C GLN A 35 -1.26 0.54 10.18
N SER A 36 -1.15 1.60 9.38
CA SER A 36 -2.30 2.19 8.67
C SER A 36 -2.95 1.17 7.74
N PHE A 37 -2.13 0.48 6.93
CA PHE A 37 -2.58 -0.58 6.04
C PHE A 37 -3.27 -1.72 6.80
N GLN A 38 -2.69 -2.24 7.87
CA GLN A 38 -3.29 -3.33 8.65
C GLN A 38 -4.62 -2.95 9.30
N ARG A 39 -4.78 -1.67 9.69
CA ARG A 39 -6.05 -1.14 10.20
C ARG A 39 -7.10 -1.12 9.08
N GLN A 40 -6.77 -0.53 7.94
CA GLN A 40 -7.63 -0.50 6.75
C GLN A 40 -8.01 -1.91 6.30
N TYR A 41 -7.04 -2.83 6.29
CA TYR A 41 -7.25 -4.23 5.92
C TYR A 41 -8.28 -4.94 6.81
N LYS A 42 -8.32 -4.61 8.12
CA LYS A 42 -9.31 -5.13 9.06
C LYS A 42 -10.70 -4.52 8.85
N GLU A 43 -10.77 -3.24 8.51
CA GLU A 43 -12.03 -2.50 8.36
C GLU A 43 -12.71 -2.75 7.02
N GLU A 44 -11.95 -2.66 5.92
CA GLU A 44 -12.46 -2.75 4.55
C GLU A 44 -12.62 -4.20 4.07
N GLY A 45 -11.93 -5.13 4.74
CA GLY A 45 -11.75 -6.49 4.26
C GLY A 45 -10.94 -6.56 2.96
N TYR A 46 -10.90 -7.74 2.36
CA TYR A 46 -10.09 -8.03 1.18
C TYR A 46 -10.66 -9.18 0.34
N LYS A 47 -11.88 -9.65 0.65
CA LYS A 47 -12.53 -10.68 -0.15
C LYS A 47 -12.98 -10.05 -1.46
N ALA A 48 -12.51 -10.60 -2.57
CA ALA A 48 -13.08 -10.29 -3.86
C ALA A 48 -14.54 -10.78 -3.87
N PRO A 49 -15.52 -9.93 -4.24
CA PRO A 49 -16.89 -10.38 -4.42
C PRO A 49 -16.99 -11.39 -5.59
N ASP A 50 -18.07 -12.16 -5.65
CA ASP A 50 -18.25 -13.22 -6.66
C ASP A 50 -18.26 -12.67 -8.11
N ASP A 51 -18.62 -11.40 -8.28
CA ASP A 51 -18.63 -10.67 -9.54
C ASP A 51 -17.35 -9.83 -9.79
N ALA A 52 -16.31 -10.04 -8.99
CA ALA A 52 -15.05 -9.32 -9.13
C ALA A 52 -14.38 -9.58 -10.48
N SER A 53 -13.90 -8.51 -11.10
CA SER A 53 -13.04 -8.62 -12.28
C SER A 53 -11.69 -9.24 -11.90
N PRO A 54 -10.97 -9.86 -12.86
CA PRO A 54 -9.65 -10.45 -12.60
C PRO A 54 -8.65 -9.50 -11.93
N LYS A 55 -8.68 -8.21 -12.28
CA LYS A 55 -7.82 -7.19 -11.66
C LYS A 55 -8.14 -6.94 -10.18
N GLU A 56 -9.41 -7.07 -9.80
CA GLU A 56 -9.82 -6.90 -8.40
C GLU A 56 -9.42 -8.12 -7.56
N ILE A 57 -9.48 -9.32 -8.15
CA ILE A 57 -9.01 -10.55 -7.53
C ILE A 57 -7.50 -10.48 -7.31
N GLU A 58 -6.74 -10.11 -8.35
CA GLU A 58 -5.28 -9.94 -8.26
C GLU A 58 -4.91 -8.93 -7.16
N LEU A 59 -5.56 -7.76 -7.15
CA LEU A 59 -5.32 -6.74 -6.14
C LEU A 59 -5.66 -7.22 -4.72
N ALA A 60 -6.75 -7.96 -4.55
CA ALA A 60 -7.11 -8.60 -3.29
C ALA A 60 -6.06 -9.63 -2.84
N MET A 61 -5.53 -10.44 -3.76
CA MET A 61 -4.46 -11.40 -3.47
C MET A 61 -3.18 -10.69 -3.04
N ILE A 62 -2.77 -9.62 -3.73
CA ILE A 62 -1.59 -8.83 -3.37
C ILE A 62 -1.76 -8.23 -1.97
N ARG A 63 -2.93 -7.65 -1.65
CA ARG A 63 -3.24 -7.17 -0.29
C ARG A 63 -3.13 -8.27 0.75
N GLY A 64 -3.65 -9.46 0.45
CA GLY A 64 -3.53 -10.63 1.33
C GLY A 64 -2.07 -10.98 1.62
N THR A 65 -1.25 -11.04 0.58
CA THR A 65 0.20 -11.29 0.68
C THR A 65 0.92 -10.22 1.49
N LEU A 66 0.61 -8.93 1.26
CA LEU A 66 1.19 -7.82 2.01
C LEU A 66 0.87 -7.92 3.51
N ASN A 67 -0.38 -8.25 3.85
CA ASN A 67 -0.78 -8.42 5.25
C ASN A 67 -0.13 -9.63 5.89
N PHE A 68 0.00 -10.74 5.17
CA PHE A 68 0.71 -11.94 5.64
C PHE A 68 2.18 -11.62 5.96
N ARG A 69 2.88 -10.95 5.03
CA ARG A 69 4.30 -10.58 5.18
C ARG A 69 4.55 -9.47 6.20
N ALA A 70 3.52 -8.74 6.62
CA ALA A 70 3.68 -7.58 7.51
C ALA A 70 4.36 -7.94 8.85
N ARG A 71 4.13 -9.14 9.38
CA ARG A 71 4.80 -9.61 10.60
C ARG A 71 6.31 -9.76 10.39
N ASP A 72 6.71 -10.37 9.29
CA ASP A 72 8.11 -10.63 8.97
C ASP A 72 8.84 -9.31 8.75
N ILE A 73 8.25 -8.40 7.97
CA ILE A 73 8.80 -7.06 7.75
C ILE A 73 8.92 -6.27 9.06
N SER A 74 7.91 -6.33 9.94
CA SER A 74 7.98 -5.67 11.25
C SER A 74 9.12 -6.23 12.10
N THR A 75 9.35 -7.53 12.03
CA THR A 75 10.44 -8.21 12.73
C THR A 75 11.80 -7.79 12.17
N THR A 76 11.92 -7.71 10.84
CA THR A 76 13.11 -7.18 10.16
C THR A 76 13.41 -5.75 10.56
N LEU A 77 12.40 -4.87 10.57
CA LEU A 77 12.55 -3.47 11.01
C LEU A 77 13.01 -3.40 12.46
N PHE A 78 12.40 -4.19 13.35
CA PHE A 78 12.77 -4.24 14.76
C PHE A 78 14.24 -4.63 14.96
N TYR A 79 14.71 -5.71 14.33
CA TYR A 79 16.09 -6.17 14.53
C TYR A 79 17.15 -5.22 13.96
N ASN A 80 16.85 -4.56 12.84
CA ASN A 80 17.83 -3.67 12.19
C ASN A 80 17.83 -2.26 12.79
N PHE A 81 16.69 -1.74 13.27
CA PHE A 81 16.59 -0.33 13.67
C PHE A 81 16.23 -0.11 15.15
N VAL A 82 15.73 -1.12 15.86
CA VAL A 82 15.24 -0.95 17.25
C VAL A 82 16.04 -1.77 18.26
N ALA A 83 16.34 -3.04 17.95
CA ALA A 83 16.99 -3.95 18.88
C ALA A 83 18.42 -3.53 19.22
N TYR A 84 19.10 -2.88 18.28
CA TYR A 84 20.49 -2.43 18.42
C TYR A 84 20.61 -0.96 17.99
N PRO A 85 20.24 0.00 18.85
CA PRO A 85 20.26 1.41 18.49
C PRO A 85 21.71 1.86 18.30
N MET A 86 22.08 2.13 17.04
CA MET A 86 23.34 2.77 16.69
C MET A 86 23.01 4.18 16.16
N PRO A 87 23.65 5.24 16.67
CA PRO A 87 23.44 6.59 16.12
C PRO A 87 23.73 6.60 14.62
N SER A 88 22.79 7.08 13.82
CA SER A 88 22.89 7.15 12.36
C SER A 88 22.94 5.81 11.63
N HIS A 89 22.29 4.77 12.19
CA HIS A 89 22.20 3.47 11.53
C HIS A 89 21.40 3.56 10.23
N CYS A 90 22.03 3.13 9.14
CA CYS A 90 21.37 2.88 7.87
C CYS A 90 21.83 1.53 7.33
N LEU A 91 20.95 0.88 6.56
CA LEU A 91 21.30 -0.31 5.83
C LEU A 91 21.92 0.10 4.49
N PRO A 92 23.06 -0.48 4.08
CA PRO A 92 23.65 -0.23 2.77
C PRO A 92 22.63 -0.49 1.66
N ALA A 93 22.75 0.26 0.57
CA ALA A 93 21.75 0.20 -0.49
C ALA A 93 21.73 -1.15 -1.25
N SER A 94 22.89 -1.80 -1.32
CA SER A 94 23.06 -3.15 -1.86
C SER A 94 22.69 -4.26 -0.86
N ASP A 95 22.34 -3.92 0.38
CA ASP A 95 21.93 -4.91 1.37
C ASP A 95 20.62 -5.60 0.93
N PRO A 96 20.54 -6.94 0.95
CA PRO A 96 19.31 -7.65 0.61
C PRO A 96 18.09 -7.20 1.43
N THR A 97 18.31 -6.77 2.66
CA THR A 97 17.30 -6.23 3.56
C THR A 97 16.77 -4.89 3.05
N THR A 98 17.66 -4.01 2.57
CA THR A 98 17.25 -2.74 1.94
C THR A 98 16.35 -3.01 0.74
N LEU A 99 16.74 -3.92 -0.15
CA LEU A 99 15.95 -4.27 -1.33
C LEU A 99 14.58 -4.84 -0.93
N LEU A 100 14.54 -5.74 0.05
CA LEU A 100 13.32 -6.31 0.61
C LEU A 100 12.36 -5.24 1.16
N LEU A 101 12.88 -4.30 1.96
CA LEU A 101 12.08 -3.25 2.58
C LEU A 101 11.54 -2.27 1.54
N ARG A 102 12.38 -1.88 0.56
CA ARG A 102 11.99 -1.02 -0.57
C ARG A 102 10.91 -1.67 -1.43
N GLU A 103 11.08 -2.94 -1.80
CA GLU A 103 10.10 -3.68 -2.60
C GLU A 103 8.77 -3.79 -1.88
N TYR A 104 8.81 -4.09 -0.58
CA TYR A 104 7.61 -4.17 0.25
C TYR A 104 6.91 -2.80 0.36
N GLN A 105 7.66 -1.73 0.63
CA GLN A 105 7.13 -0.36 0.70
C GLN A 105 6.49 0.08 -0.63
N HIS A 106 7.16 -0.18 -1.75
CA HIS A 106 6.66 0.15 -3.08
C HIS A 106 5.36 -0.60 -3.38
N THR A 107 5.36 -1.92 -3.16
CA THR A 107 4.18 -2.77 -3.37
C THR A 107 3.03 -2.36 -2.45
N LEU A 108 3.33 -2.03 -1.20
CA LEU A 108 2.34 -1.55 -0.23
C LEU A 108 1.68 -0.26 -0.70
N THR A 109 2.47 0.72 -1.11
CA THR A 109 2.00 2.04 -1.56
C THR A 109 1.11 1.92 -2.79
N THR A 110 1.64 1.30 -3.84
CA THR A 110 0.94 1.14 -5.12
C THR A 110 -0.35 0.34 -5.00
N THR A 111 -0.34 -0.73 -4.20
CA THR A 111 -1.52 -1.55 -3.92
C THR A 111 -2.57 -0.77 -3.15
N ASN A 112 -2.17 0.01 -2.15
CA ASN A 112 -3.12 0.82 -1.38
C ASN A 112 -3.78 1.90 -2.24
N GLU A 113 -3.01 2.60 -3.08
CA GLU A 113 -3.58 3.57 -4.02
C GLU A 113 -4.56 2.93 -4.99
N ALA A 114 -4.20 1.80 -5.58
CA ALA A 114 -5.06 1.07 -6.50
C ALA A 114 -6.37 0.63 -5.82
N TRP A 115 -6.29 0.19 -4.57
CA TRP A 115 -7.45 -0.23 -3.79
C TRP A 115 -8.38 0.94 -3.46
N GLN A 116 -7.84 2.08 -3.03
CA GLN A 116 -8.64 3.26 -2.75
C GLN A 116 -9.36 3.78 -4.01
N ARG A 117 -8.66 3.83 -5.15
CA ARG A 117 -9.28 4.17 -6.45
C ARG A 117 -10.41 3.20 -6.81
N LEU A 118 -10.26 1.91 -6.50
CA LEU A 118 -11.29 0.90 -6.73
C LEU A 118 -12.53 1.15 -5.85
N ILE A 119 -12.33 1.37 -4.55
CA ILE A 119 -13.42 1.66 -3.59
C ILE A 119 -14.19 2.91 -4.04
N GLU A 120 -13.49 3.99 -4.36
CA GLU A 120 -14.10 5.23 -4.86
C GLU A 120 -14.94 4.99 -6.11
N LYS A 121 -14.40 4.23 -7.08
CA LYS A 121 -15.12 3.90 -8.31
C LYS A 121 -16.40 3.11 -8.02
N LYS A 122 -16.36 2.16 -7.09
CA LYS A 122 -17.54 1.37 -6.68
C LYS A 122 -18.57 2.24 -5.97
N LEU A 123 -18.15 3.12 -5.07
CA LEU A 123 -19.03 4.07 -4.39
C LEU A 123 -19.74 4.98 -5.38
N ARG A 124 -19.02 5.55 -6.35
CA ARG A 124 -19.59 6.39 -7.41
C ARG A 124 -20.61 5.62 -8.26
N ARG A 125 -20.29 4.38 -8.67
CA ARG A 125 -21.21 3.55 -9.45
C ARG A 125 -22.51 3.29 -8.69
N ARG A 126 -22.42 2.84 -7.43
CA ARG A 126 -23.59 2.60 -6.58
C ARG A 126 -24.44 3.85 -6.42
N HIS A 127 -23.81 5.01 -6.20
CA HIS A 127 -24.53 6.27 -6.09
C HIS A 127 -25.31 6.63 -7.36
N LEU A 128 -24.72 6.43 -8.54
CA LEU A 128 -25.39 6.68 -9.83
C LEU A 128 -26.55 5.70 -10.06
N GLU A 129 -26.37 4.43 -9.74
CA GLU A 129 -27.42 3.41 -9.83
C GLU A 129 -28.59 3.73 -8.90
N ASP A 130 -28.31 4.16 -7.67
CA ASP A 130 -29.34 4.59 -6.71
C ASP A 130 -30.10 5.83 -7.21
N GLN A 131 -29.40 6.83 -7.75
CA GLN A 131 -30.04 8.01 -8.34
C GLN A 131 -30.96 7.63 -9.50
N ARG A 132 -30.49 6.75 -10.39
CA ARG A 132 -31.27 6.26 -11.53
C ARG A 132 -32.53 5.52 -11.07
N ARG A 133 -32.37 4.57 -10.14
CA ARG A 133 -33.50 3.81 -9.58
C ARG A 133 -34.54 4.73 -8.93
N ARG A 134 -34.11 5.77 -8.21
CA ARG A 134 -35.02 6.78 -7.61
C ARG A 134 -35.80 7.57 -8.66
N ARG A 135 -35.16 7.93 -9.78
CA ARG A 135 -35.84 8.61 -10.91
C ARG A 135 -36.88 7.70 -11.54
N GLU A 136 -36.52 6.46 -11.84
CA GLU A 136 -37.44 5.47 -12.43
C GLU A 136 -38.66 5.20 -11.54
N ILE A 137 -38.48 5.16 -10.21
CA ILE A 137 -39.59 5.03 -9.25
C ILE A 137 -40.49 6.27 -9.28
N ARG A 138 -39.91 7.47 -9.31
CA ARG A 138 -40.69 8.73 -9.38
C ARG A 138 -41.50 8.79 -10.67
N GLU A 139 -40.89 8.53 -11.82
CA GLU A 139 -41.56 8.54 -13.13
C GLU A 139 -42.70 7.51 -13.19
N ARG A 140 -42.51 6.32 -12.60
CA ARG A 140 -43.57 5.31 -12.49
C ARG A 140 -44.74 5.78 -11.62
N HIS A 141 -44.47 6.46 -10.50
CA HIS A 141 -45.52 7.02 -9.65
C HIS A 141 -46.28 8.16 -10.33
N GLU A 142 -45.59 9.04 -11.06
CA GLU A 142 -46.23 10.11 -11.83
C GLU A 142 -47.12 9.57 -12.96
N MET A 143 -46.72 8.47 -13.64
CA MET A 143 -47.53 7.83 -14.68
C MET A 143 -48.71 6.99 -14.14
N THR A 144 -48.75 6.68 -12.85
CA THR A 144 -49.81 5.86 -12.24
C THR A 144 -50.75 6.65 -11.34
N SER A 145 -50.51 7.95 -11.15
CA SER A 145 -51.42 8.87 -10.48
C SER A 145 -52.52 9.30 -11.45
N PRO A 146 -53.81 8.99 -11.21
CA PRO A 146 -54.90 9.49 -12.03
C PRO A 146 -54.91 11.02 -11.95
N ALA A 147 -55.08 11.70 -13.08
CA ALA A 147 -55.41 13.11 -13.10
C ALA A 147 -56.84 13.25 -12.54
N GLU A 148 -56.95 13.78 -11.32
CA GLU A 148 -58.22 14.26 -10.76
C GLU A 148 -58.66 15.56 -11.43
#